data_AF-A0A929ZMT3-F1
#
_entry.id   AF-A0A929ZMT3-F1
#
_cell.length_a   1.000
_cell.length_b   1.000
_cell.length_c   1.000
_cell.angle_alpha   90.00
_cell.angle_beta   90.00
_cell.angle_gamma   90.00
#
_symmetry.space_group_name_H-M   'P 1'
#
loop_
_entity.id
_entity.type
_entity.pdbx_description
1 polymer ?
#
loop_
_entity_poly.entity_id
_entity_poly.type
_entity_poly.pdbx_seq_one_letter_code
_entity_poly.pdbx_strand_id
1 'polypeptide(L)'
;MINYLIKKCIKNADDIQNESVRFAYGKLTSIIGIIANLLLFIVKVTIGFMTNSVSIMSDGFNNLSDLMTCLVTVLGYRIASKPADKEHPFG
;
A
#
# COMPACT_ATOMS: atom_id res chain seq x y z
N MET A 1 -8.62 16.05 -3.61
CA MET A 1 -7.21 15.70 -3.32
C MET A 1 -6.80 14.37 -3.95
N ILE A 2 -7.48 13.26 -3.66
CA ILE A 2 -7.13 11.92 -4.20
C ILE A 2 -7.26 11.85 -5.73
N ASN A 3 -8.34 12.37 -6.32
CA ASN A 3 -8.51 12.40 -7.79
C ASN A 3 -7.40 13.19 -8.52
N TYR A 4 -6.78 14.17 -7.86
CA TYR A 4 -5.67 14.92 -8.44
C TYR A 4 -4.39 14.08 -8.48
N LEU A 5 -4.09 13.35 -7.39
CA LEU A 5 -2.96 12.40 -7.34
C LEU A 5 -3.11 11.29 -8.39
N ILE A 6 -4.32 10.73 -8.49
CA ILE A 6 -4.64 9.69 -9.47
C ILE A 6 -4.42 10.19 -10.90
N LYS A 7 -5.01 11.32 -11.29
CA LYS A 7 -4.88 11.87 -12.65
C LYS A 7 -3.45 12.29 -13.00
N LYS A 8 -2.63 12.60 -11.98
CA LYS A 8 -1.22 12.93 -12.15
C LYS A 8 -0.33 11.68 -12.28
N CYS A 9 -0.63 10.62 -11.55
CA CYS A 9 0.20 9.41 -11.49
C CYS A 9 -0.25 8.31 -12.48
N ILE A 10 -1.50 8.33 -12.94
CA ILE A 10 -2.10 7.30 -13.80
C ILE A 10 -2.67 7.99 -15.04
N LYS A 11 -2.11 7.68 -16.23
CA LYS A 11 -2.67 8.12 -17.52
C LYS A 11 -3.93 7.28 -17.84
N ASN A 12 -4.96 7.92 -18.39
CA ASN A 12 -6.25 7.29 -18.69
C ASN A 12 -6.90 6.61 -17.47
N ALA A 13 -6.86 7.28 -16.32
CA ALA A 13 -7.40 6.78 -15.05
C ALA A 13 -8.90 6.41 -15.11
N ASP A 14 -9.65 6.95 -16.07
CA ASP A 14 -11.07 6.67 -16.27
C ASP A 14 -11.32 5.31 -16.96
N ASP A 15 -10.30 4.70 -17.58
CA ASP A 15 -10.37 3.37 -18.22
C ASP A 15 -10.09 2.24 -17.21
N ILE A 16 -11.05 2.04 -16.30
CA ILE A 16 -10.96 1.05 -15.22
C ILE A 16 -11.06 -0.41 -15.71
N GLN A 17 -11.43 -0.64 -16.98
CA GLN A 17 -11.49 -1.97 -17.57
C GLN A 17 -10.10 -2.47 -17.99
N ASN A 18 -9.16 -1.55 -18.18
CA ASN A 18 -7.79 -1.88 -18.52
C ASN A 18 -7.02 -2.42 -17.31
N GLU A 19 -6.48 -3.63 -17.45
CA GLU A 19 -5.70 -4.30 -16.41
C GLU A 19 -4.50 -3.44 -15.94
N SER A 20 -3.84 -2.75 -16.87
CA SER A 20 -2.70 -1.88 -16.56
C SER A 20 -3.07 -0.69 -15.67
N VAL A 21 -4.28 -0.14 -15.87
CA VAL A 21 -4.82 0.96 -15.06
C VAL A 21 -5.15 0.44 -13.66
N ARG A 22 -5.85 -0.70 -13.55
CA ARG A 22 -6.15 -1.34 -12.25
C ARG A 22 -4.90 -1.66 -11.45
N PHE A 23 -3.87 -2.19 -12.11
CA PHE A 23 -2.58 -2.45 -11.48
C PHE A 23 -1.90 -1.16 -11.01
N ALA A 24 -1.93 -0.09 -11.82
CA ALA A 24 -1.38 1.20 -11.43
C ALA A 24 -2.09 1.79 -10.20
N TYR A 25 -3.42 1.65 -10.09
CA TYR A 25 -4.20 2.05 -8.92
C TYR A 25 -3.79 1.26 -7.66
N GLY A 26 -3.69 -0.07 -7.77
CA GLY A 26 -3.26 -0.93 -6.66
C GLY A 26 -1.86 -0.56 -6.19
N LYS A 27 -0.91 -0.44 -7.12
CA LYS A 27 0.47 -0.04 -6.83
C LYS A 27 0.55 1.34 -6.17
N LEU A 28 -0.15 2.35 -6.70
CA LEU A 28 -0.16 3.70 -6.14
C LEU A 28 -0.69 3.71 -4.70
N THR A 29 -1.83 3.05 -4.48
CA THR A 29 -2.48 2.98 -3.17
C THR A 29 -1.59 2.30 -2.15
N SER A 30 -0.99 1.15 -2.50
CA SER A 30 -0.10 0.44 -1.60
C SER A 30 1.19 1.23 -1.29
N ILE A 31 1.78 1.93 -2.27
CA ILE A 31 2.95 2.78 -2.01
C ILE A 31 2.61 3.93 -1.06
N ILE A 32 1.48 4.61 -1.28
CA ILE A 32 1.01 5.68 -0.39
C ILE A 32 0.77 5.11 1.01
N GLY A 33 0.14 3.93 1.11
CA GLY A 33 -0.13 3.24 2.37
C GLY A 33 1.16 2.87 3.12
N ILE A 34 2.18 2.36 2.42
CA ILE A 34 3.50 2.04 3.01
C ILE A 34 4.13 3.31 3.60
N ILE A 35 4.20 4.39 2.81
CA ILE A 35 4.85 5.64 3.24
C ILE A 35 4.10 6.25 4.44
N ALA A 36 2.77 6.30 4.37
CA ALA A 36 1.95 6.87 5.43
C ALA A 36 2.07 6.09 6.74
N ASN A 37 1.98 4.75 6.69
CA ASN A 37 2.10 3.90 7.86
C ASN A 37 3.51 3.89 8.45
N LEU A 38 4.55 3.95 7.60
CA LEU A 38 5.93 4.07 8.08
C LEU A 38 6.13 5.36 8.87
N LEU A 39 5.63 6.48 8.33
CA LEU A 39 5.74 7.78 8.97
C LEU A 39 4.98 7.79 10.30
N LEU A 40 3.75 7.27 10.33
CA LEU A 40 2.96 7.15 11.55
C LEU A 40 3.66 6.27 12.61
N PHE A 41 4.23 5.13 12.20
CA PHE A 41 4.99 4.26 13.09
C PHE A 41 6.16 5.02 13.73
N ILE A 42 6.99 5.70 12.93
CA ILE A 42 8.15 6.46 13.43
C ILE A 42 7.72 7.54 14.41
N VAL A 43 6.69 8.32 14.06
CA VAL A 43 6.18 9.41 14.90
C VAL A 43 5.63 8.85 16.22
N LYS A 44 4.77 7.82 16.17
CA LYS A 44 4.15 7.24 17.37
C LYS A 44 5.17 6.57 18.27
N VAL A 45 6.14 5.83 17.74
CA VAL A 45 7.20 5.22 18.56
C VAL A 45 8.07 6.29 19.21
N THR A 46 8.40 7.36 18.48
CA THR A 46 9.18 8.48 19.02
C THR A 46 8.42 9.18 20.15
N ILE A 47 7.15 9.52 19.94
CA ILE A 47 6.29 10.12 20.98
C ILE A 47 6.09 9.15 22.15
N GLY A 48 5.87 7.86 21.88
CA GLY A 48 5.72 6.82 22.89
C GLY A 48 6.95 6.70 23.78
N PHE A 49 8.15 6.79 23.19
CA PHE A 49 9.42 6.81 23.93
C PHE A 49 9.56 8.09 24.78
N MET A 50 9.29 9.27 24.20
CA MET A 50 9.35 10.55 24.93
C MET A 50 8.36 10.62 26.11
N THR A 51 7.19 10.00 25.96
CA THR A 51 6.12 10.00 26.97
C THR A 51 6.17 8.79 27.90
N ASN A 52 7.11 7.85 27.71
CA ASN A 52 7.15 6.53 28.36
C ASN A 52 5.81 5.77 28.29
N SER A 53 5.04 5.98 27.22
CA SER A 53 3.73 5.37 27.04
C SER A 53 3.82 4.11 26.20
N VAL A 54 3.70 2.96 26.87
CA VAL A 54 3.62 1.63 26.23
C VAL A 54 2.40 1.54 25.30
N SER A 55 1.29 2.20 25.65
CA SER A 55 0.06 2.21 24.84
C SER A 55 0.28 2.90 23.49
N ILE A 56 0.93 4.07 23.47
CA ILE A 56 1.24 4.79 22.22
C ILE A 56 2.24 4.01 21.37
N MET A 57 3.23 3.38 22.01
CA MET A 57 4.20 2.55 21.29
C MET A 57 3.53 1.33 20.65
N SER A 58 2.64 0.65 21.38
CA SER A 58 1.84 -0.48 20.87
C SER A 58 0.94 -0.06 19.69
N ASP A 59 0.35 1.12 19.76
CA ASP A 59 -0.44 1.68 18.66
C ASP A 59 0.44 2.03 17.44
N GLY A 60 1.69 2.42 17.66
CA GLY A 60 2.70 2.50 16.61
C GLY A 60 2.90 1.16 15.90
N PHE A 61 3.08 0.08 16.64
CA PHE A 61 3.26 -1.27 16.06
C PHE A 61 2.06 -1.74 15.22
N ASN A 62 0.84 -1.29 15.51
CA ASN A 62 -0.29 -1.54 14.62
C ASN A 62 -0.06 -0.90 13.24
N ASN A 63 0.42 0.35 13.17
CA ASN A 63 0.78 0.97 11.89
C ASN A 63 1.92 0.22 11.17
N LEU A 64 2.85 -0.38 11.92
CA LEU A 64 3.85 -1.26 11.31
C LEU A 64 3.21 -2.51 10.68
N SER A 65 2.22 -3.12 11.33
CA SER A 65 1.47 -4.25 10.77
C SER A 65 0.70 -3.86 9.50
N ASP A 66 0.12 -2.66 9.47
CA ASP A 66 -0.55 -2.13 8.28
C ASP A 66 0.44 -1.91 7.12
N LEU A 67 1.64 -1.42 7.42
CA LEU A 67 2.73 -1.32 6.44
C LEU A 67 3.08 -2.69 5.87
N MET A 68 3.22 -3.71 6.71
CA MET A 68 3.53 -5.08 6.27
C MET A 68 2.41 -5.63 5.38
N THR A 69 1.15 -5.36 5.72
CA THR A 69 -0.01 -5.73 4.89
C THR A 69 0.05 -5.05 3.53
N CYS A 70 0.42 -3.77 3.48
CA CYS A 70 0.60 -3.06 2.21
C CYS A 70 1.75 -3.65 1.37
N LEU A 71 2.87 -4.06 1.99
CA LEU A 71 3.97 -4.75 1.30
C LEU A 71 3.52 -6.07 0.69
N VAL A 72 2.81 -6.90 1.45
CA VAL A 72 2.24 -8.17 0.97
C VAL A 72 1.26 -7.91 -0.17
N THR A 73 0.47 -6.84 -0.09
CA THR A 73 -0.48 -6.46 -1.14
C THR A 73 0.24 -6.10 -2.46
N VAL A 74 1.35 -5.35 -2.39
CA VAL A 74 2.18 -5.06 -3.59
C VAL A 74 2.71 -6.35 -4.22
N LEU A 75 3.18 -7.28 -3.39
CA LEU A 75 3.66 -8.59 -3.86
C LEU A 75 2.51 -9.41 -4.46
N GLY A 76 1.34 -9.40 -3.82
CA GLY A 76 0.12 -10.04 -4.30
C GLY A 76 -0.29 -9.52 -5.68
N TYR A 77 -0.27 -8.21 -5.90
CA TYR A 77 -0.51 -7.65 -7.23
C TYR A 77 0.52 -8.12 -8.25
N ARG A 78 1.80 -8.19 -7.89
CA ARG A 78 2.85 -8.66 -8.80
C ARG A 78 2.67 -10.12 -9.19
N ILE A 79 2.18 -10.97 -8.28
CA ILE A 79 1.87 -12.36 -8.54
C ILE A 79 0.61 -12.47 -9.40
N ALA A 80 -0.45 -11.73 -9.06
CA ALA A 80 -1.71 -11.72 -9.78
C ALA A 80 -1.60 -11.17 -11.22
N SER A 81 -0.59 -10.35 -11.51
CA SER A 81 -0.29 -9.86 -12.86
C SER A 81 0.65 -10.76 -13.65
N LYS A 82 0.95 -11.98 -13.19
CA LYS A 82 1.66 -12.95 -14.01
C LYS A 82 0.76 -13.40 -15.17
N PRO A 83 1.32 -13.58 -16.38
CA PRO A 83 0.57 -14.15 -17.50
C PRO A 83 0.21 -15.60 -17.20
N ALA A 84 -0.90 -16.06 -17.79
CA ALA A 84 -1.34 -17.45 -17.68
C ALA A 84 -0.21 -18.43 -17.98
N ASP A 85 -0.04 -19.41 -17.10
CA ASP A 85 0.95 -20.47 -17.26
C ASP A 85 0.25 -21.84 -17.35
N LYS A 86 1.04 -22.92 -17.51
CA LYS A 86 0.48 -24.27 -17.69
C LYS A 86 -0.25 -24.78 -16.45
N GLU A 87 0.12 -24.30 -15.27
CA GLU A 87 -0.50 -24.65 -13.99
C GLU A 87 -1.67 -23.69 -13.66
N HIS A 88 -1.67 -22.49 -14.24
CA HIS A 88 -2.64 -21.41 -14.04
C HIS A 88 -3.15 -20.90 -15.41
N PRO A 89 -3.99 -21.68 -16.14
CA PRO A 89 -4.37 -21.39 -17.52
C PRO A 89 -5.28 -20.16 -17.70
N PHE A 90 -5.87 -19.65 -16.62
CA PHE A 90 -6.65 -18.41 -16.61
C PHE A 90 -5.88 -17.22 -16.03
N GLY A 91 -4.63 -17.43 -15.61
CA GLY A 91 -3.91 -16.53 -14.69
C GLY A 91 -4.11 -16.94 -13.24
#